data_AF-A0A1R1YN51-F1
#
_entry.id   AF-A0A1R1YN51-F1
#
_cell.length_a   1.000
_cell.length_b   1.000
_cell.length_c   1.000
_cell.angle_alpha   90.00
_cell.angle_beta   90.00
_cell.angle_gamma   90.00
#
_symmetry.space_group_name_H-M   'P 1'
#
loop_
_entity.id
_entity.type
_entity.pdbx_description
1 polymer ?
#
loop_
_entity_poly.entity_id
_entity_poly.type
_entity_poly.pdbx_seq_one_letter_code
_entity_poly.pdbx_strand_id
1 'polypeptide(L)'
;MSEDQIEFTRRVWWVYYVVYTGNYIFTSGFPPFDDKDILVNLPKNDFVWRYGGHVDSCDLEISPLNKFTNYLLKNSENSKFTPTSYPIQNSTNTKTQGLDKDTISNYVSICNDSSLKLESFPSDNYAFLICIYILFSRTSQLLNIRWLTKPKSQNYINSKFILLIAKVKSLKLKIETKYPSSIFNETINYYNTLSGFALIKSTEVAKYAYIAKQLCRTIYIVLYQSELVRLKTPLIHPGRIKAAKIECIKAASEFAQLFKWKFDNIPRKFWCFAISPWKTYSAIALINLCFINKQPDNHFVTLKNQNAVNYPSEIYDTFIKNYLESTKSCEIGMQITVFLQILYNLKQSMFLKNSYCSDVKILMRPYSISEFDYDPWLVPRYSTFSKFTCCLKGNYTSVDIGEYLFFV
;
A
#
# COMPACT_ATOMS: atom_id res chain seq x y z
N MET A 1 -29.26 -18.65 0.52
CA MET A 1 -28.52 -17.75 -0.39
C MET A 1 -27.86 -18.63 -1.45
N SER A 2 -27.91 -18.22 -2.72
CA SER A 2 -27.14 -18.90 -3.79
C SER A 2 -25.63 -18.76 -3.56
N GLU A 3 -24.81 -19.58 -4.22
CA GLU A 3 -23.35 -19.48 -4.16
C GLU A 3 -22.88 -18.08 -4.56
N ASP A 4 -23.50 -17.50 -5.59
CA ASP A 4 -23.23 -16.12 -6.03
C ASP A 4 -23.57 -15.09 -4.96
N GLN A 5 -24.74 -15.20 -4.32
CA GLN A 5 -25.12 -14.28 -3.23
C GLN A 5 -24.15 -14.37 -2.05
N ILE A 6 -23.64 -15.57 -1.74
CA ILE A 6 -22.66 -15.78 -0.67
C ILE A 6 -21.33 -15.11 -1.01
N GLU A 7 -20.81 -15.29 -2.23
CA GLU A 7 -19.54 -14.70 -2.66
C GLU A 7 -19.64 -13.18 -2.86
N PHE A 8 -20.77 -12.66 -3.36
CA PHE A 8 -21.04 -11.22 -3.38
C PHE A 8 -20.98 -10.63 -1.96
N THR A 9 -21.70 -11.25 -1.02
CA THR A 9 -21.72 -10.80 0.39
C THR A 9 -20.32 -10.86 1.01
N ARG A 10 -19.54 -11.91 0.71
CA ARG A 10 -18.14 -12.04 1.12
C ARG A 10 -17.28 -10.88 0.61
N ARG A 11 -17.42 -10.52 -0.67
CA ARG A 11 -16.68 -9.40 -1.29
C ARG A 11 -17.06 -8.06 -0.67
N VAL A 12 -18.36 -7.79 -0.48
CA VAL A 12 -18.84 -6.58 0.21
C VAL A 12 -18.26 -6.50 1.62
N TRP A 13 -18.26 -7.60 2.36
CA TRP A 13 -17.69 -7.66 3.70
C TRP A 13 -16.19 -7.33 3.70
N TRP A 14 -15.40 -7.86 2.76
CA TRP A 14 -13.97 -7.55 2.66
C TRP A 14 -13.70 -6.10 2.25
N VAL A 15 -14.52 -5.51 1.38
CA VAL A 15 -14.43 -4.07 1.06
C VAL A 15 -14.69 -3.24 2.31
N TYR A 16 -15.75 -3.55 3.06
CA TYR A 16 -16.04 -2.91 4.34
C TYR A 16 -14.86 -3.06 5.33
N TYR A 17 -14.31 -4.26 5.48
CA TYR A 17 -13.14 -4.53 6.31
C TYR A 17 -11.95 -3.64 5.90
N VAL A 18 -11.60 -3.59 4.61
CA VAL A 18 -10.45 -2.82 4.11
C VAL A 18 -10.65 -1.31 4.33
N VAL A 19 -11.84 -0.78 4.02
CA VAL A 19 -12.15 0.64 4.23
C VAL A 19 -12.11 0.99 5.72
N TYR A 20 -12.75 0.18 6.54
CA TYR A 20 -12.82 0.44 7.98
C TYR A 20 -11.45 0.34 8.65
N THR A 21 -10.73 -0.75 8.40
CA THR A 21 -9.39 -0.94 8.96
C THR A 21 -8.41 0.10 8.45
N GLY A 22 -8.52 0.50 7.18
CA GLY A 22 -7.77 1.63 6.61
C GLY A 22 -8.02 2.94 7.36
N ASN A 23 -9.28 3.26 7.65
CA ASN A 23 -9.64 4.46 8.43
C ASN A 23 -9.14 4.39 9.88
N TYR A 24 -9.22 3.22 10.51
CA TYR A 24 -8.75 3.00 11.89
C TYR A 24 -7.27 3.31 12.11
N ILE A 25 -6.46 3.26 11.04
CA ILE A 25 -5.04 3.66 11.08
C ILE A 25 -4.92 5.15 11.42
N PHE A 26 -5.85 5.97 10.94
CA PHE A 26 -5.84 7.42 11.04
C PHE A 26 -6.72 7.98 12.16
N THR A 27 -7.58 7.16 12.78
CA THR A 27 -8.52 7.60 13.81
C THR A 27 -8.26 6.98 15.18
N SER A 28 -8.69 7.66 16.24
CA SER A 28 -8.90 7.07 17.56
C SER A 28 -10.23 6.31 17.58
N GLY A 29 -10.27 5.18 18.28
CA GLY A 29 -11.46 4.34 18.39
C GLY A 29 -11.11 2.91 18.78
N PHE A 30 -12.11 2.05 18.83
CA PHE A 30 -11.95 0.60 18.89
C PHE A 30 -12.37 0.01 17.54
N PRO A 31 -11.65 -0.98 17.00
CA PRO A 31 -12.14 -1.69 15.83
C PRO A 31 -13.48 -2.38 16.20
N PRO A 32 -14.49 -2.36 15.32
CA PRO A 32 -15.83 -2.86 15.60
C PRO A 32 -15.87 -4.39 15.53
N PHE A 33 -14.79 -5.02 15.08
CA PHE A 33 -14.59 -6.46 15.04
C PHE A 33 -13.15 -6.81 15.46
N ASP A 34 -12.99 -7.93 16.14
CA ASP A 34 -11.69 -8.54 16.40
C ASP A 34 -11.32 -9.42 15.19
N ASP A 35 -10.05 -9.40 14.79
CA ASP A 35 -9.55 -10.24 13.69
C ASP A 35 -9.80 -11.74 13.95
N LYS A 36 -9.92 -12.16 15.21
CA LYS A 36 -10.22 -13.55 15.59
C LYS A 36 -11.68 -13.95 15.31
N ASP A 37 -12.57 -12.97 15.19
CA ASP A 37 -14.01 -13.18 14.97
C ASP A 37 -14.34 -13.21 13.47
N ILE A 38 -13.34 -13.03 12.61
CA ILE A 38 -13.47 -13.11 11.16
C ILE A 38 -13.53 -14.57 10.73
N LEU A 39 -14.74 -15.05 10.45
CA LEU A 39 -15.01 -16.37 9.89
C LEU A 39 -15.25 -16.35 8.37
N VAL A 40 -15.00 -15.19 7.74
CA VAL A 40 -15.24 -14.96 6.32
C VAL A 40 -14.01 -15.37 5.51
N ASN A 41 -14.17 -16.34 4.61
CA ASN A 41 -13.12 -16.77 3.69
C ASN A 41 -12.70 -15.62 2.76
N LEU A 42 -11.47 -15.65 2.24
CA LEU A 42 -11.03 -14.72 1.18
C LEU A 42 -11.87 -14.91 -0.09
N PRO A 43 -12.10 -13.84 -0.87
CA PRO A 43 -12.81 -13.94 -2.14
C PRO A 43 -11.99 -14.78 -3.14
N LYS A 44 -12.68 -15.36 -4.11
CA LYS A 44 -12.08 -16.21 -5.16
C LYS A 44 -12.67 -15.92 -6.52
N ASN A 45 -11.97 -16.30 -7.59
CA ASN A 45 -12.44 -16.19 -8.96
C ASN A 45 -12.67 -14.73 -9.38
N ASP A 46 -11.70 -13.86 -9.12
CA ASP A 46 -11.78 -12.42 -9.39
C ASP A 46 -12.14 -12.12 -10.85
N PHE A 47 -11.63 -12.94 -11.79
CA PHE A 47 -11.95 -12.82 -13.20
C PHE A 47 -13.44 -13.09 -13.50
N VAL A 48 -13.99 -14.17 -12.93
CA VAL A 48 -15.39 -14.55 -13.12
C VAL A 48 -16.32 -13.48 -12.56
N TRP A 49 -16.01 -12.98 -11.37
CA TRP A 49 -16.81 -11.94 -10.71
C TRP A 49 -16.76 -10.59 -11.41
N ARG A 50 -15.69 -10.33 -12.16
CA ARG A 50 -15.53 -9.07 -12.87
C ARG A 50 -16.22 -9.06 -14.22
N TYR A 51 -16.18 -10.19 -14.93
CA TYR A 51 -16.59 -10.24 -16.33
C TYR A 51 -17.82 -11.11 -16.57
N GLY A 52 -18.18 -12.03 -15.67
CA GLY A 52 -19.32 -12.93 -15.83
C GLY A 52 -20.66 -12.30 -15.45
N GLY A 53 -21.72 -13.12 -15.52
CA GLY A 53 -23.08 -12.73 -15.18
C GLY A 53 -23.87 -12.20 -16.37
N HIS A 54 -25.18 -12.03 -16.15
CA HIS A 54 -26.08 -11.46 -17.15
C HIS A 54 -25.98 -9.93 -17.15
N VAL A 55 -25.83 -9.35 -18.34
CA VAL A 55 -25.80 -7.90 -18.55
C VAL A 55 -26.68 -7.59 -19.76
N ASP A 56 -27.76 -6.82 -19.56
CA ASP A 56 -28.73 -6.49 -20.61
C ASP A 56 -28.07 -5.76 -21.80
N SER A 57 -27.09 -4.89 -21.50
CA SER A 57 -26.28 -4.19 -22.48
C SER A 57 -24.81 -4.24 -22.06
N CYS A 58 -24.07 -5.20 -22.62
CA CYS A 58 -22.64 -5.33 -22.35
C CYS A 58 -21.84 -4.47 -23.34
N ASP A 59 -20.97 -3.61 -22.82
CA ASP A 59 -20.03 -2.84 -23.65
C ASP A 59 -19.31 -3.75 -24.65
N LEU A 60 -19.22 -3.31 -25.91
CA LEU A 60 -18.61 -4.10 -27.00
C LEU A 60 -17.20 -4.58 -26.66
N GLU A 61 -16.45 -3.79 -25.90
CA GLU A 61 -15.09 -4.11 -25.48
C GLU A 61 -15.00 -5.23 -24.42
N ILE A 62 -16.04 -5.40 -23.60
CA ILE A 62 -16.09 -6.39 -22.50
C ILE A 62 -16.92 -7.62 -22.88
N SER A 63 -17.82 -7.48 -23.88
CA SER A 63 -18.68 -8.54 -24.40
C SER A 63 -17.96 -9.86 -24.69
N PRO A 64 -16.76 -9.89 -25.30
CA PRO A 64 -16.02 -11.14 -25.51
C PRO A 64 -15.65 -11.85 -24.20
N LEU A 65 -15.21 -11.09 -23.17
CA LEU A 65 -14.87 -11.66 -21.87
C LEU A 65 -16.11 -12.11 -21.09
N ASN A 66 -17.22 -11.37 -21.21
CA ASN A 66 -18.47 -11.77 -20.59
C ASN A 66 -19.01 -13.08 -21.19
N LYS A 67 -19.03 -13.18 -22.51
CA LYS A 67 -19.39 -14.41 -23.23
C LYS A 67 -18.48 -15.57 -22.84
N PHE A 68 -17.16 -15.34 -22.86
CA PHE A 68 -16.16 -16.34 -22.49
C PHE A 68 -16.36 -16.84 -21.05
N THR A 69 -16.53 -15.91 -20.10
CA THR A 69 -16.72 -16.23 -18.69
C THR A 69 -18.03 -17.01 -18.48
N ASN A 70 -19.12 -16.58 -19.10
CA ASN A 70 -20.42 -17.26 -19.01
C ASN A 70 -20.40 -18.64 -19.67
N TYR A 71 -19.62 -18.84 -20.73
CA TYR A 71 -19.38 -20.16 -21.31
C TYR A 71 -18.65 -21.08 -20.33
N LEU A 72 -17.60 -20.59 -19.67
CA LEU A 72 -16.87 -21.37 -18.66
C LEU A 72 -17.75 -21.75 -17.46
N LEU A 73 -18.62 -20.85 -17.01
CA LEU A 73 -19.60 -21.13 -15.95
C LEU A 73 -20.55 -22.25 -16.33
N LYS A 74 -21.12 -22.22 -17.54
CA LYS A 74 -22.01 -23.29 -18.01
C LYS A 74 -21.31 -24.66 -18.09
N ASN A 75 -20.05 -24.69 -18.49
CA ASN A 75 -19.31 -25.94 -18.63
C ASN A 75 -18.78 -26.49 -17.31
N SER A 76 -18.51 -25.63 -16.31
CA SER A 76 -18.15 -26.09 -14.97
C SER A 76 -19.34 -26.72 -14.24
N GLU A 77 -20.56 -26.23 -14.48
CA GLU A 77 -21.80 -26.82 -13.99
C GLU A 77 -22.11 -28.17 -14.67
N ASN A 78 -21.91 -28.28 -15.99
CA ASN A 78 -22.13 -29.53 -16.74
C ASN A 78 -21.11 -30.64 -16.38
N SER A 79 -19.94 -30.29 -15.86
CA SER A 79 -18.95 -31.28 -15.37
C SER A 79 -19.33 -31.96 -14.05
N LYS A 80 -20.36 -31.46 -13.34
CA LYS A 80 -20.90 -32.06 -12.11
C LYS A 80 -22.07 -33.01 -12.34
N PHE A 81 -22.47 -33.25 -13.59
CA PHE A 81 -23.50 -34.21 -13.96
C PHE A 81 -22.92 -35.35 -14.81
N THR A 82 -22.70 -36.51 -14.20
CA THR A 82 -22.78 -37.77 -14.95
C THR A 82 -24.26 -38.00 -15.32
N PRO A 83 -24.60 -38.21 -16.60
CA PRO A 83 -25.98 -38.44 -16.98
C PRO A 83 -26.39 -39.85 -16.57
N THR A 84 -27.23 -39.97 -15.55
CA THR A 84 -28.14 -41.11 -15.48
C THR A 84 -29.15 -40.95 -16.63
N SER A 85 -28.96 -41.81 -17.63
CA SER A 85 -29.89 -42.08 -18.72
C SER A 85 -31.34 -42.17 -18.24
N TYR A 86 -32.29 -41.55 -18.95
CA TYR A 86 -33.57 -42.12 -19.42
C TYR A 86 -34.39 -41.06 -20.20
N PRO A 87 -35.40 -41.45 -21.01
CA PRO A 87 -35.40 -41.13 -22.42
C PRO A 87 -36.32 -39.96 -22.83
N ILE A 88 -36.02 -39.51 -24.04
CA ILE A 88 -36.70 -38.54 -24.89
C ILE A 88 -38.22 -38.69 -24.88
N GLN A 89 -38.93 -37.58 -24.68
CA GLN A 89 -40.16 -37.30 -25.41
C GLN A 89 -40.11 -35.89 -26.00
N ASN A 90 -40.18 -35.86 -27.34
CA ASN A 90 -40.34 -34.67 -28.15
C ASN A 90 -41.73 -34.05 -27.92
N SER A 91 -41.81 -32.74 -27.80
CA SER A 91 -42.84 -31.99 -28.52
C SER A 91 -42.40 -30.54 -28.80
N THR A 92 -42.42 -30.26 -30.09
CA THR A 92 -42.47 -28.99 -30.82
C THR A 92 -43.13 -27.81 -30.11
N ASN A 93 -42.49 -26.62 -30.12
CA ASN A 93 -42.90 -25.54 -31.02
C ASN A 93 -42.10 -24.22 -30.88
N THR A 94 -41.88 -23.62 -32.05
CA THR A 94 -41.83 -22.19 -32.40
C THR A 94 -40.58 -21.31 -32.21
N LYS A 95 -40.18 -20.79 -33.38
CA LYS A 95 -39.73 -19.43 -33.72
C LYS A 95 -38.25 -19.09 -33.55
N THR A 96 -37.52 -19.45 -34.60
CA THR A 96 -36.34 -18.77 -35.14
C THR A 96 -36.60 -17.27 -35.34
N GLN A 97 -35.90 -16.43 -34.57
CA GLN A 97 -35.45 -15.11 -35.03
C GLN A 97 -33.96 -15.24 -35.35
N GLY A 98 -33.59 -14.80 -36.55
CA GLY A 98 -32.25 -14.92 -37.10
C GLY A 98 -31.25 -14.10 -36.30
N LEU A 99 -30.29 -14.81 -35.68
CA LEU A 99 -28.98 -14.25 -35.38
C LEU A 99 -28.05 -14.57 -36.55
N ASP A 100 -27.41 -13.51 -37.01
CA ASP A 100 -26.50 -13.44 -38.13
C ASP A 100 -25.40 -14.52 -38.06
N LYS A 101 -25.39 -15.44 -39.03
CA LYS A 101 -24.46 -16.59 -39.07
C LYS A 101 -22.99 -16.16 -39.22
N ASP A 102 -22.76 -14.95 -39.72
CA ASP A 102 -21.41 -14.39 -39.91
C ASP A 102 -20.78 -13.89 -38.61
N THR A 103 -21.59 -13.58 -37.61
CA THR A 103 -21.09 -13.20 -36.28
C THR A 103 -20.65 -14.44 -35.49
N ILE A 104 -21.38 -15.56 -35.59
CA ILE A 104 -21.11 -16.78 -34.83
C ILE A 104 -19.80 -17.46 -35.27
N SER A 105 -19.47 -17.41 -36.57
CA SER A 105 -18.25 -18.03 -37.13
C SER A 105 -16.94 -17.45 -36.55
N ASN A 106 -16.88 -16.14 -36.33
CA ASN A 106 -15.72 -15.48 -35.73
C ASN A 106 -15.58 -15.72 -34.22
N TYR A 107 -16.66 -16.00 -33.49
CA TYR A 107 -16.59 -16.31 -32.05
C TYR A 107 -16.21 -17.77 -31.78
N VAL A 108 -16.54 -18.69 -32.68
CA VAL A 108 -16.12 -20.10 -32.58
C VAL A 108 -14.61 -20.25 -32.73
N SER A 109 -13.93 -19.38 -33.50
CA SER A 109 -12.46 -19.44 -33.64
C SER A 109 -11.72 -19.00 -32.37
N ILE A 110 -12.27 -18.07 -31.58
CA ILE A 110 -11.67 -17.61 -30.32
C ILE A 110 -11.83 -18.66 -29.21
N CYS A 111 -12.96 -19.39 -29.19
CA CYS A 111 -13.22 -20.43 -28.20
C CYS A 111 -12.45 -21.74 -28.43
N ASN A 112 -11.89 -21.93 -29.63
CA ASN A 112 -11.13 -23.13 -30.01
C ASN A 112 -9.60 -22.95 -29.93
N ASP A 113 -9.12 -21.82 -29.40
CA ASP A 113 -7.69 -21.61 -29.20
C ASP A 113 -7.19 -22.48 -28.03
N SER A 114 -6.41 -23.51 -28.37
CA SER A 114 -5.82 -24.48 -27.45
C SER A 114 -4.79 -23.87 -26.47
N SER A 115 -4.48 -22.58 -26.59
CA SER A 115 -3.68 -21.82 -25.62
C SER A 115 -4.45 -21.32 -24.39
N LEU A 116 -5.79 -21.33 -24.40
CA LEU A 116 -6.64 -20.86 -23.30
C LEU A 116 -7.03 -21.98 -22.33
N LYS A 117 -6.05 -22.54 -21.63
CA LYS A 117 -6.29 -23.45 -20.49
C LYS A 117 -6.85 -22.68 -19.29
N LEU A 118 -7.58 -23.35 -18.39
CA LEU A 118 -8.11 -22.79 -17.13
C LEU A 118 -7.02 -22.16 -16.22
N GLU A 119 -5.74 -22.49 -16.45
CA GLU A 119 -4.55 -21.89 -15.83
C GLU A 119 -4.22 -20.47 -16.37
N SER A 120 -4.92 -19.99 -17.39
CA SER A 120 -4.73 -18.67 -18.03
C SER A 120 -5.48 -17.51 -17.35
N PHE A 121 -6.22 -17.77 -16.27
CA PHE A 121 -6.84 -16.68 -15.51
C PHE A 121 -5.76 -15.80 -14.87
N PRO A 122 -5.95 -14.47 -14.84
CA PRO A 122 -5.16 -13.62 -13.96
C PRO A 122 -5.31 -14.15 -12.53
N SER A 123 -4.19 -14.39 -11.85
CA SER A 123 -4.21 -14.84 -10.47
C SER A 123 -5.07 -13.90 -9.61
N ASP A 124 -5.80 -14.44 -8.62
CA ASP A 124 -6.64 -13.63 -7.71
C ASP A 124 -5.80 -12.54 -7.03
N ASN A 125 -5.96 -11.31 -7.51
CA ASN A 125 -5.19 -10.14 -7.08
C ASN A 125 -5.85 -9.47 -5.88
N TYR A 126 -7.18 -9.52 -5.78
CA TYR A 126 -7.92 -8.93 -4.67
C TYR A 126 -7.67 -9.70 -3.37
N ALA A 127 -7.75 -11.03 -3.40
CA ALA A 127 -7.44 -11.87 -2.24
C ALA A 127 -6.02 -11.59 -1.70
N PHE A 128 -5.04 -11.46 -2.61
CA PHE A 128 -3.67 -11.14 -2.23
C PHE A 128 -3.56 -9.73 -1.63
N LEU A 129 -4.21 -8.74 -2.23
CA LEU A 129 -4.22 -7.37 -1.71
C LEU A 129 -4.87 -7.30 -0.32
N ILE A 130 -5.98 -8.01 -0.11
CA ILE A 130 -6.65 -8.13 1.19
C ILE A 130 -5.69 -8.68 2.24
N CYS A 131 -4.89 -9.72 1.92
CA CYS A 131 -3.89 -10.25 2.83
C CYS A 131 -2.85 -9.20 3.26
N ILE A 132 -2.46 -8.31 2.35
CA ILE A 132 -1.54 -7.19 2.66
C ILE A 132 -2.21 -6.20 3.60
N TYR A 133 -3.48 -5.84 3.36
CA TYR A 133 -4.24 -4.95 4.23
C TYR A 133 -4.46 -5.53 5.63
N ILE A 134 -4.75 -6.83 5.76
CA ILE A 134 -4.84 -7.49 7.07
C ILE A 134 -3.52 -7.32 7.83
N LEU A 135 -2.39 -7.52 7.15
CA LEU A 135 -1.09 -7.33 7.79
C LEU A 135 -0.84 -5.86 8.18
N PHE A 136 -1.26 -4.91 7.34
CA PHE A 136 -1.16 -3.48 7.67
C PHE A 136 -2.02 -3.09 8.87
N SER A 137 -3.26 -3.59 8.92
CA SER A 137 -4.18 -3.42 10.04
C SER A 137 -3.59 -3.96 11.34
N ARG A 138 -3.11 -5.20 11.34
CA ARG A 138 -2.46 -5.84 12.51
C ARG A 138 -1.24 -5.09 13.00
N THR A 139 -0.41 -4.60 12.07
CA THR A 139 0.74 -3.74 12.41
C THR A 139 0.25 -2.46 13.09
N SER A 140 -0.71 -1.76 12.50
CA SER A 140 -1.24 -0.51 13.06
C SER A 140 -1.90 -0.70 14.43
N GLN A 141 -2.64 -1.81 14.61
CA GLN A 141 -3.23 -2.18 15.89
C GLN A 141 -2.17 -2.37 16.98
N LEU A 142 -1.10 -3.13 16.71
CA LEU A 142 0.02 -3.30 17.66
C LEU A 142 0.60 -1.95 18.04
N LEU A 143 0.90 -1.10 17.06
CA LEU A 143 1.55 0.19 17.26
C LEU A 143 0.69 1.16 18.08
N ASN A 144 -0.62 1.14 17.88
CA ASN A 144 -1.57 1.96 18.62
C ASN A 144 -1.63 1.60 20.12
N ILE A 145 -1.35 0.35 20.48
CA ILE A 145 -1.37 -0.09 21.88
C ILE A 145 0.03 -0.13 22.51
N ARG A 146 1.09 -0.18 21.69
CA ARG A 146 2.47 -0.41 22.10
C ARG A 146 2.95 0.61 23.15
N TRP A 147 2.52 1.85 23.01
CA TRP A 147 3.01 3.00 23.78
C TRP A 147 1.94 3.70 24.61
N LEU A 148 0.85 2.99 24.93
CA LEU A 148 -0.14 3.46 25.89
C LEU A 148 0.44 3.41 27.32
N THR A 149 -0.16 4.19 28.23
CA THR A 149 0.28 4.31 29.63
C THR A 149 0.18 3.02 30.43
N LYS A 150 -0.73 2.12 30.06
CA LYS A 150 -0.86 0.75 30.62
C LYS A 150 -0.61 -0.28 29.50
N PRO A 151 0.64 -0.45 29.04
CA PRO A 151 0.92 -1.36 27.96
C PRO A 151 0.81 -2.81 28.44
N LYS A 152 0.57 -3.73 27.50
CA LYS A 152 0.82 -5.16 27.75
C LYS A 152 2.31 -5.37 28.09
N SER A 153 2.64 -6.51 28.68
CA SER A 153 4.04 -6.80 29.05
C SER A 153 4.98 -6.61 27.85
N GLN A 154 6.17 -6.06 28.10
CA GLN A 154 7.12 -5.75 27.02
C GLN A 154 7.56 -7.00 26.27
N ASN A 155 7.60 -8.16 26.95
CA ASN A 155 7.86 -9.46 26.31
C ASN A 155 6.77 -9.81 25.29
N TYR A 156 5.49 -9.64 25.64
CA TYR A 156 4.39 -9.86 24.70
C TYR A 156 4.50 -8.93 23.48
N ILE A 157 4.73 -7.64 23.72
CA ILE A 157 4.88 -6.63 22.66
C ILE A 157 6.05 -6.96 21.73
N ASN A 158 7.23 -7.29 22.30
CA ASN A 158 8.41 -7.65 21.53
C ASN A 158 8.18 -8.93 20.71
N SER A 159 7.54 -9.96 21.27
CA SER A 159 7.22 -11.19 20.55
C SER A 159 6.28 -10.94 19.37
N LYS A 160 5.25 -10.09 19.57
CA LYS A 160 4.35 -9.69 18.47
C LYS A 160 5.08 -8.86 17.40
N PHE A 161 5.98 -7.98 17.81
CA PHE A 161 6.80 -7.18 16.91
C PHE A 161 7.70 -8.07 16.02
N ILE A 162 8.41 -9.02 16.62
CA ILE A 162 9.27 -9.98 15.89
C ILE A 162 8.45 -10.82 14.91
N LEU A 163 7.27 -11.30 15.34
CA LEU A 163 6.35 -12.04 14.48
C LEU A 163 5.91 -11.21 13.27
N LEU A 164 5.60 -9.93 13.46
CA LEU A 164 5.23 -9.03 12.36
C LEU A 164 6.40 -8.79 11.40
N ILE A 165 7.64 -8.61 11.91
CA ILE A 165 8.83 -8.52 11.06
C ILE A 165 8.95 -9.75 10.15
N ALA A 166 8.82 -10.95 10.71
CA ALA A 166 8.89 -12.20 9.95
C ALA A 166 7.80 -12.27 8.87
N LYS A 167 6.56 -11.90 9.22
CA LYS A 167 5.43 -11.86 8.27
C LYS A 167 5.62 -10.85 7.15
N VAL A 168 6.14 -9.66 7.46
CA VAL A 168 6.40 -8.60 6.48
C VAL A 168 7.55 -8.98 5.54
N LYS A 169 8.62 -9.62 6.04
CA LYS A 169 9.69 -10.20 5.22
C LYS A 169 9.17 -11.28 4.28
N SER A 170 8.36 -12.21 4.80
CA SER A 170 7.71 -13.25 3.99
C SER A 170 6.80 -12.64 2.92
N LEU A 171 6.05 -11.60 3.28
CA LEU A 171 5.20 -10.89 2.32
C LEU A 171 6.02 -10.23 1.21
N LYS A 172 7.15 -9.57 1.53
CA LYS A 172 8.03 -8.96 0.54
C LYS A 172 8.48 -10.01 -0.49
N LEU A 173 8.94 -11.17 -0.03
CA LEU A 173 9.31 -12.28 -0.92
C LEU A 173 8.14 -12.73 -1.81
N LYS A 174 6.94 -12.92 -1.24
CA LYS A 174 5.74 -13.28 -2.01
C LYS A 174 5.36 -12.23 -3.06
N ILE A 175 5.51 -10.94 -2.75
CA ILE A 175 5.26 -9.84 -3.68
C ILE A 175 6.28 -9.87 -4.83
N GLU A 176 7.56 -10.07 -4.54
CA GLU A 176 8.59 -10.14 -5.58
C GLU A 176 8.40 -11.37 -6.50
N THR A 177 8.02 -12.51 -5.95
CA THR A 177 7.68 -13.70 -6.75
C THR A 177 6.42 -13.50 -7.60
N LYS A 178 5.36 -12.92 -7.02
CA LYS A 178 4.09 -12.73 -7.73
C LYS A 178 4.16 -11.59 -8.76
N TYR A 179 4.96 -10.57 -8.49
CA TYR A 179 5.06 -9.35 -9.31
C TYR A 179 6.53 -8.98 -9.58
N PRO A 180 7.18 -9.67 -10.54
CA PRO A 180 8.54 -9.32 -10.95
C PRO A 180 8.61 -7.88 -11.49
N SER A 181 9.77 -7.25 -11.33
CA SER A 181 9.99 -5.86 -11.75
C SER A 181 9.85 -5.63 -13.27
N SER A 182 10.02 -6.67 -14.09
CA SER A 182 9.87 -6.60 -15.56
C SER A 182 8.48 -6.10 -15.99
N ILE A 183 7.43 -6.41 -15.21
CA ILE A 183 6.05 -6.00 -15.48
C ILE A 183 5.92 -4.48 -15.65
N PHE A 184 6.72 -3.70 -14.91
CA PHE A 184 6.69 -2.25 -15.00
C PHE A 184 7.23 -1.74 -16.33
N ASN A 185 8.26 -2.38 -16.90
CA ASN A 185 8.85 -1.96 -18.17
C ASN A 185 7.89 -2.21 -19.33
N GLU A 186 7.26 -3.39 -19.36
CA GLU A 186 6.25 -3.76 -20.38
C GLU A 186 5.06 -2.80 -20.37
N THR A 187 4.65 -2.37 -19.17
CA THR A 187 3.49 -1.51 -18.96
C THR A 187 3.61 -0.13 -19.59
N ILE A 188 4.83 0.41 -19.71
CA ILE A 188 5.07 1.75 -20.27
C ILE A 188 4.57 1.82 -21.71
N ASN A 189 4.88 0.78 -22.50
CA ASN A 189 4.50 0.73 -23.91
C ASN A 189 2.99 0.70 -24.09
N TYR A 190 2.27 -0.02 -23.22
CA TYR A 190 0.81 -0.15 -23.32
C TYR A 190 0.10 1.19 -23.18
N TYR A 191 0.56 2.10 -22.32
CA TYR A 191 -0.07 3.42 -22.16
C TYR A 191 0.03 4.31 -23.41
N ASN A 192 0.99 4.02 -24.29
CA ASN A 192 1.18 4.76 -25.55
C ASN A 192 0.46 4.10 -26.73
N THR A 193 0.27 2.78 -26.71
CA THR A 193 -0.24 2.01 -27.86
C THR A 193 -1.67 1.52 -27.71
N LEU A 194 -2.18 1.40 -26.50
CA LEU A 194 -3.51 0.84 -26.22
C LEU A 194 -4.46 1.91 -25.64
N SER A 195 -5.75 1.71 -25.86
CA SER A 195 -6.83 2.51 -25.29
C SER A 195 -7.96 1.62 -24.76
N GLY A 196 -8.95 2.25 -24.10
CA GLY A 196 -10.15 1.58 -23.62
C GLY A 196 -9.85 0.39 -22.73
N PHE A 197 -10.63 -0.68 -22.93
CA PHE A 197 -10.54 -1.92 -22.18
C PHE A 197 -9.21 -2.66 -22.39
N ALA A 198 -8.67 -2.68 -23.62
CA ALA A 198 -7.40 -3.34 -23.93
C ALA A 198 -6.26 -2.81 -23.05
N LEU A 199 -6.21 -1.48 -22.86
CA LEU A 199 -5.27 -0.85 -21.96
C LEU A 199 -5.50 -1.26 -20.49
N ILE A 200 -6.76 -1.29 -20.03
CA ILE A 200 -7.09 -1.68 -18.66
C ILE A 200 -6.61 -3.10 -18.37
N LYS A 201 -6.90 -4.04 -19.27
CA LYS A 201 -6.49 -5.44 -19.16
C LYS A 201 -4.97 -5.58 -19.13
N SER A 202 -4.26 -4.94 -20.07
CA SER A 202 -2.79 -5.07 -20.18
C SER A 202 -2.02 -4.38 -19.04
N THR A 203 -2.63 -3.40 -18.35
CA THR A 203 -1.98 -2.66 -17.26
C THR A 203 -2.41 -3.09 -15.86
N GLU A 204 -3.35 -4.03 -15.75
CA GLU A 204 -3.95 -4.42 -14.47
C GLU A 204 -2.92 -4.98 -13.49
N VAL A 205 -2.13 -5.96 -13.94
CA VAL A 205 -1.15 -6.63 -13.07
C VAL A 205 -0.14 -5.62 -12.52
N ALA A 206 0.31 -4.68 -13.35
CA ALA A 206 1.21 -3.62 -12.93
C ALA A 206 0.59 -2.67 -11.90
N LYS A 207 -0.71 -2.37 -12.01
CA LYS A 207 -1.44 -1.58 -11.00
C LYS A 207 -1.44 -2.30 -9.65
N TYR A 208 -1.75 -3.59 -9.62
CA TYR A 208 -1.68 -4.38 -8.38
C TYR A 208 -0.26 -4.51 -7.83
N ALA A 209 0.72 -4.76 -8.69
CA ALA A 209 2.13 -4.80 -8.33
C ALA A 209 2.57 -3.51 -7.65
N TYR A 210 2.20 -2.36 -8.24
CA TYR A 210 2.50 -1.03 -7.69
C TYR A 210 1.88 -0.85 -6.30
N ILE A 211 0.57 -1.13 -6.15
CA ILE A 211 -0.13 -0.98 -4.87
C ILE A 211 0.48 -1.91 -3.81
N ALA A 212 0.71 -3.18 -4.14
CA ALA A 212 1.26 -4.17 -3.23
C ALA A 212 2.66 -3.78 -2.74
N LYS A 213 3.56 -3.36 -3.66
CA LYS A 213 4.92 -2.92 -3.33
C LYS A 213 4.90 -1.65 -2.45
N GLN A 214 4.06 -0.66 -2.77
CA GLN A 214 3.96 0.55 -1.94
C GLN A 214 3.38 0.28 -0.56
N LEU A 215 2.35 -0.55 -0.46
CA LEU A 215 1.74 -0.91 0.81
C LEU A 215 2.71 -1.72 1.69
N CYS A 216 3.44 -2.69 1.11
CA CYS A 216 4.46 -3.45 1.82
C CYS A 216 5.55 -2.55 2.42
N ARG A 217 6.07 -1.58 1.65
CA ARG A 217 7.05 -0.60 2.13
C ARG A 217 6.48 0.29 3.22
N THR A 218 5.21 0.67 3.12
CA THR A 218 4.51 1.43 4.15
C THR A 218 4.46 0.65 5.46
N ILE A 219 4.09 -0.65 5.40
CA ILE A 219 4.09 -1.52 6.59
C ILE A 219 5.49 -1.61 7.21
N TYR A 220 6.54 -1.74 6.39
CA TYR A 220 7.94 -1.72 6.83
C TYR A 220 8.26 -0.43 7.60
N ILE A 221 8.03 0.73 6.99
CA ILE A 221 8.32 2.04 7.58
C ILE A 221 7.58 2.18 8.92
N VAL A 222 6.27 1.93 8.92
CA VAL A 222 5.42 2.06 10.10
C VAL A 222 5.91 1.15 11.24
N LEU A 223 6.20 -0.13 10.93
CA LEU A 223 6.68 -1.09 11.90
C LEU A 223 8.01 -0.63 12.52
N TYR A 224 9.02 -0.29 11.70
CA TYR A 224 10.33 0.11 12.22
C TYR A 224 10.32 1.49 12.89
N GLN A 225 9.50 2.44 12.44
CA GLN A 225 9.32 3.72 13.13
C GLN A 225 8.88 3.54 14.58
N SER A 226 8.14 2.48 14.89
CA SER A 226 7.74 2.21 16.27
C SER A 226 8.91 1.91 17.21
N GLU A 227 10.07 1.47 16.71
CA GLU A 227 11.31 1.31 17.50
C GLU A 227 12.03 2.63 17.76
N LEU A 228 11.65 3.70 17.06
CA LEU A 228 12.26 5.03 17.20
C LEU A 228 11.56 5.87 18.28
N VAL A 229 10.43 5.38 18.81
CA VAL A 229 9.69 6.04 19.89
C VAL A 229 10.48 5.92 21.19
N ARG A 230 10.73 7.05 21.85
CA ARG A 230 11.39 7.09 23.17
C ARG A 230 10.41 7.33 24.30
N LEU A 231 10.54 6.51 25.34
CA LEU A 231 9.85 6.60 26.63
C LEU A 231 10.83 6.27 27.76
N LYS A 232 10.63 6.85 28.95
CA LYS A 232 11.43 6.54 30.16
C LYS A 232 11.34 5.05 30.51
N THR A 233 10.18 4.45 30.30
CA THR A 233 9.97 3.01 30.50
C THR A 233 8.91 2.51 29.51
N PRO A 234 9.18 1.43 28.73
CA PRO A 234 10.44 0.67 28.66
C PRO A 234 11.50 1.35 27.77
N LEU A 235 12.77 1.14 28.09
CA LEU A 235 13.88 1.62 27.28
C LEU A 235 14.15 0.69 26.10
N ILE A 236 14.19 1.25 24.89
CA ILE A 236 14.60 0.53 23.69
C ILE A 236 16.13 0.58 23.58
N HIS A 237 16.74 -0.59 23.33
CA HIS A 237 18.17 -0.71 23.14
C HIS A 237 18.66 0.13 21.95
N PRO A 238 19.76 0.90 22.06
CA PRO A 238 20.22 1.79 21.00
C PRO A 238 20.48 1.08 19.66
N GLY A 239 20.95 -0.17 19.69
CA GLY A 239 21.12 -0.99 18.48
C GLY A 239 19.83 -1.24 17.70
N ARG A 240 18.68 -1.37 18.39
CA ARG A 240 17.36 -1.49 17.73
C ARG A 240 16.96 -0.19 17.04
N ILE A 241 17.25 0.94 17.68
CA ILE A 241 17.00 2.28 17.12
C ILE A 241 17.83 2.48 15.85
N LYS A 242 19.13 2.17 15.87
CA LYS A 242 19.99 2.25 14.66
C LYS A 242 19.47 1.37 13.53
N ALA A 243 19.16 0.11 13.83
CA ALA A 243 18.62 -0.82 12.83
C ALA A 243 17.30 -0.31 12.24
N ALA A 244 16.41 0.22 13.07
CA ALA A 244 15.14 0.78 12.63
C ALA A 244 15.29 2.01 11.73
N LYS A 245 16.24 2.91 12.03
CA LYS A 245 16.56 4.06 11.17
C LYS A 245 16.99 3.59 9.77
N ILE A 246 17.91 2.62 9.69
CA ILE A 246 18.41 2.06 8.43
C ILE A 246 17.26 1.46 7.61
N GLU A 247 16.41 0.63 8.24
CA GLU A 247 15.27 0.00 7.58
C GLU A 247 14.24 1.03 7.09
N CYS A 248 13.99 2.10 7.87
CA CYS A 248 13.11 3.19 7.46
C CYS A 248 13.65 3.95 6.25
N ILE A 249 14.95 4.29 6.24
CA ILE A 249 15.60 4.97 5.10
C ILE A 249 15.50 4.10 3.86
N LYS A 250 15.88 2.83 3.97
CA LYS A 250 15.83 1.89 2.84
C LYS A 250 14.42 1.79 2.26
N ALA A 251 13.43 1.53 3.10
CA ALA A 251 12.04 1.40 2.65
C ALA A 251 11.48 2.70 2.06
N ALA A 252 11.82 3.86 2.64
CA ALA A 252 11.40 5.16 2.13
C ALA A 252 12.05 5.49 0.77
N SER A 253 13.33 5.21 0.59
CA SER A 253 14.02 5.38 -0.69
C SER A 253 13.44 4.47 -1.77
N GLU A 254 13.22 3.18 -1.47
CA GLU A 254 12.57 2.25 -2.41
C GLU A 254 11.13 2.69 -2.76
N PHE A 255 10.41 3.28 -1.80
CA PHE A 255 9.06 3.82 -2.01
C PHE A 255 9.11 5.03 -2.97
N ALA A 256 10.03 5.98 -2.69
CA ALA A 256 10.21 7.19 -3.47
C ALA A 256 10.63 6.89 -4.91
N GLN A 257 11.52 5.92 -5.12
CA GLN A 257 11.95 5.48 -6.46
C GLN A 257 10.77 4.91 -7.26
N LEU A 258 9.97 4.00 -6.68
CA LEU A 258 8.81 3.45 -7.39
C LEU A 258 7.73 4.53 -7.63
N PHE A 259 7.57 5.48 -6.71
CA PHE A 259 6.65 6.60 -6.91
C PHE A 259 7.12 7.51 -8.04
N LYS A 260 8.41 7.85 -8.10
CA LYS A 260 9.01 8.59 -9.21
C LYS A 260 8.81 7.86 -10.54
N TRP A 261 9.07 6.56 -10.59
CA TRP A 261 8.78 5.76 -11.79
C TRP A 261 7.32 5.92 -12.25
N LYS A 262 6.35 5.80 -11.34
CA LYS A 262 4.93 5.99 -11.71
C LYS A 262 4.66 7.40 -12.22
N PHE A 263 5.22 8.40 -11.55
CA PHE A 263 5.04 9.80 -11.88
C PHE A 263 5.56 10.12 -13.28
N ASP A 264 6.73 9.59 -13.64
CA ASP A 264 7.38 9.86 -14.92
C ASP A 264 6.76 9.08 -16.08
N ASN A 265 6.25 7.87 -15.83
CA ASN A 265 5.90 6.93 -16.89
C ASN A 265 4.39 6.69 -17.08
N ILE A 266 3.55 7.01 -16.09
CA ILE A 266 2.11 6.74 -16.18
C ILE A 266 1.37 8.05 -16.49
N PRO A 267 0.52 8.11 -17.54
CA PRO A 267 -0.26 9.30 -17.82
C PRO A 267 -1.18 9.70 -16.67
N ARG A 268 -1.29 11.00 -16.39
CA ARG A 268 -2.04 11.55 -15.24
C ARG A 268 -3.49 11.06 -15.15
N LYS A 269 -4.17 10.88 -16.29
CA LYS A 269 -5.56 10.38 -16.35
C LYS A 269 -5.75 8.98 -15.76
N PHE A 270 -4.67 8.21 -15.58
CA PHE A 270 -4.70 6.87 -14.98
C PHE A 270 -4.20 6.83 -13.54
N TRP A 271 -3.94 7.99 -12.93
CA TRP A 271 -3.45 8.04 -11.56
C TRP A 271 -4.57 7.75 -10.56
N CYS A 272 -4.38 6.71 -9.75
CA CYS A 272 -5.20 6.46 -8.57
C CYS A 272 -4.62 7.21 -7.34
N PHE A 273 -5.50 7.92 -6.62
CA PHE A 273 -5.17 8.70 -5.43
C PHE A 273 -5.36 7.95 -4.10
N ALA A 274 -5.95 6.74 -4.11
CA ALA A 274 -6.25 5.96 -2.91
C ALA A 274 -5.01 5.65 -2.04
N ILE A 275 -3.82 5.67 -2.65
CA ILE A 275 -2.55 5.41 -1.97
C ILE A 275 -1.89 6.67 -1.39
N SER A 276 -2.49 7.86 -1.57
CA SER A 276 -1.86 9.13 -1.20
C SER A 276 -1.54 9.22 0.30
N PRO A 277 -2.42 8.82 1.24
CA PRO A 277 -2.10 8.85 2.67
C PRO A 277 -0.83 8.07 3.04
N TRP A 278 -0.50 7.01 2.31
CA TRP A 278 0.67 6.17 2.59
C TRP A 278 1.99 6.87 2.27
N LYS A 279 1.99 7.76 1.28
CA LYS A 279 3.17 8.57 0.90
C LYS A 279 3.66 9.42 2.07
N THR A 280 2.77 9.80 2.99
CA THR A 280 3.12 10.57 4.19
C THR A 280 4.14 9.85 5.08
N TYR A 281 4.05 8.52 5.22
CA TYR A 281 5.02 7.75 6.00
C TYR A 281 6.42 7.81 5.42
N SER A 282 6.53 7.70 4.09
CA SER A 282 7.79 7.86 3.37
C SER A 282 8.31 9.29 3.48
N ALA A 283 7.43 10.30 3.36
CA ALA A 283 7.78 11.71 3.54
C ALA A 283 8.42 11.95 4.91
N ILE A 284 7.85 11.42 6.00
CA ILE A 284 8.39 11.58 7.37
C ILE A 284 9.81 11.01 7.48
N ALA A 285 10.06 9.83 6.92
CA ALA A 285 11.40 9.24 6.92
C ALA A 285 12.40 10.10 6.12
N LEU A 286 11.98 10.62 4.97
CA LEU A 286 12.81 11.51 4.13
C LEU A 286 13.05 12.88 4.78
N ILE A 287 12.08 13.43 5.52
CA ILE A 287 12.27 14.65 6.32
C ILE A 287 13.42 14.45 7.29
N ASN A 288 13.45 13.34 8.05
CA ASN A 288 14.55 13.07 8.97
C ASN A 288 15.91 13.00 8.25
N LEU A 289 15.94 12.37 7.07
CA LEU A 289 17.17 12.23 6.27
C LEU A 289 17.72 13.59 5.80
N CYS A 290 16.87 14.60 5.58
CA CYS A 290 17.29 15.96 5.23
C CYS A 290 18.16 16.62 6.31
N PHE A 291 18.13 16.11 7.55
CA PHE A 291 18.90 16.64 8.68
C PHE A 291 20.04 15.71 9.13
N ILE A 292 20.26 14.60 8.42
CA ILE A 292 21.42 13.70 8.62
C ILE A 292 22.60 14.13 7.73
N ASN A 293 22.42 15.08 6.80
CA ASN A 293 23.46 15.42 5.80
C ASN A 293 23.77 16.92 5.72
N LYS A 294 23.34 17.71 6.72
CA LYS A 294 23.68 19.13 6.75
C LYS A 294 25.00 19.31 7.49
N GLN A 295 26.09 19.53 6.73
CA GLN A 295 27.08 20.47 7.25
C GLN A 295 26.40 21.85 7.41
N PRO A 296 26.72 22.59 8.48
CA PRO A 296 26.00 23.79 8.86
C PRO A 296 26.41 25.04 8.07
N ASP A 297 26.61 24.96 6.75
CA ASP A 297 26.91 26.14 5.93
C ASP A 297 25.79 26.46 4.93
N ASN A 298 24.94 27.42 5.34
CA ASN A 298 24.21 28.38 4.52
C ASN A 298 23.50 27.88 3.23
N HIS A 299 22.49 27.04 3.38
CA HIS A 299 21.72 26.47 2.26
C HIS A 299 20.48 27.27 1.83
N PHE A 300 20.52 28.61 1.90
CA PHE A 300 19.53 29.47 1.21
C PHE A 300 20.07 30.14 -0.06
N VAL A 301 21.37 30.00 -0.38
CA VAL A 301 22.00 30.74 -1.51
C VAL A 301 22.23 29.89 -2.76
N THR A 302 22.29 28.56 -2.69
CA THR A 302 22.77 27.75 -3.84
C THR A 302 21.65 26.96 -4.53
N LEU A 303 20.61 27.66 -5.00
CA LEU A 303 19.60 27.13 -5.92
C LEU A 303 19.96 27.33 -7.40
N LYS A 304 21.24 27.61 -7.74
CA LYS A 304 21.62 28.00 -9.12
C LYS A 304 22.65 27.14 -9.85
N ASN A 305 23.37 26.22 -9.21
CA ASN A 305 24.43 25.49 -9.93
C ASN A 305 24.10 24.00 -10.03
N GLN A 306 23.67 23.63 -11.24
CA GLN A 306 23.53 22.25 -11.70
C GLN A 306 24.90 21.57 -11.71
N ASN A 307 24.90 20.27 -11.40
CA ASN A 307 26.03 19.31 -11.43
C ASN A 307 26.67 19.02 -10.06
N ALA A 308 25.97 18.25 -9.23
CA ALA A 308 26.61 17.42 -8.21
C ALA A 308 25.74 16.20 -7.86
N VAL A 309 26.39 15.03 -7.86
CA VAL A 309 26.01 13.69 -7.40
C VAL A 309 24.87 13.65 -6.36
N ASN A 310 23.85 12.82 -6.62
CA ASN A 310 22.60 12.64 -5.86
C ASN A 310 22.72 12.80 -4.33
N TYR A 311 22.33 13.98 -3.85
CA TYR A 311 22.24 14.30 -2.42
C TYR A 311 20.90 13.83 -1.83
N PRO A 312 20.83 13.54 -0.51
CA PRO A 312 19.58 13.16 0.15
C PRO A 312 18.48 14.25 0.13
N SER A 313 18.84 15.51 -0.12
CA SER A 313 17.89 16.58 -0.44
C SER A 313 17.16 16.33 -1.75
N GLU A 314 17.82 15.78 -2.78
CA GLU A 314 17.22 15.59 -4.11
C GLU A 314 16.10 14.53 -4.10
N ILE A 315 16.28 13.43 -3.35
CA ILE A 315 15.23 12.42 -3.17
C ILE A 315 14.02 13.02 -2.48
N TYR A 316 14.23 13.79 -1.40
CA TYR A 316 13.14 14.46 -0.69
C TYR A 316 12.45 15.50 -1.56
N ASP A 317 13.21 16.40 -2.18
CA ASP A 317 12.68 17.50 -3.00
C ASP A 317 11.88 16.96 -4.18
N THR A 318 12.42 15.96 -4.89
CA THR A 318 11.70 15.28 -5.98
C THR A 318 10.46 14.57 -5.46
N PHE A 319 10.56 13.87 -4.34
CA PHE A 319 9.43 13.17 -3.75
C PHE A 319 8.29 14.12 -3.36
N ILE A 320 8.60 15.21 -2.66
CA ILE A 320 7.61 16.19 -2.21
C ILE A 320 7.01 16.90 -3.40
N LYS A 321 7.82 17.38 -4.35
CA LYS A 321 7.31 17.99 -5.60
C LYS A 321 6.29 17.07 -6.29
N ASN A 322 6.67 15.81 -6.49
CA ASN A 322 5.79 14.83 -7.14
C ASN A 322 4.56 14.52 -6.29
N TYR A 323 4.70 14.48 -4.96
CA TYR A 323 3.59 14.23 -4.05
C TYR A 323 2.56 15.36 -4.15
N LEU A 324 2.99 16.61 -4.01
CA LEU A 324 2.14 17.79 -4.10
C LEU A 324 1.43 17.89 -5.46
N GLU A 325 2.15 17.66 -6.56
CA GLU A 325 1.52 17.66 -7.90
C GLU A 325 0.50 16.52 -8.04
N SER A 326 0.81 15.34 -7.47
CA SER A 326 -0.11 14.20 -7.47
C SER A 326 -1.34 14.39 -6.58
N THR A 327 -1.36 15.37 -5.68
CA THR A 327 -2.52 15.64 -4.81
C THR A 327 -3.24 16.95 -5.14
N LYS A 328 -2.76 17.71 -6.14
CA LYS A 328 -3.30 19.03 -6.50
C LYS A 328 -4.80 19.01 -6.84
N SER A 329 -5.30 17.92 -7.40
CA SER A 329 -6.71 17.74 -7.77
C SER A 329 -7.53 16.97 -6.71
N CYS A 330 -6.94 16.67 -5.55
CA CYS A 330 -7.59 15.92 -4.49
C CYS A 330 -8.05 16.87 -3.39
N GLU A 331 -9.27 16.69 -2.87
CA GLU A 331 -9.85 17.53 -1.81
C GLU A 331 -8.97 17.63 -0.56
N ILE A 332 -8.22 16.56 -0.25
CA ILE A 332 -7.31 16.50 0.90
C ILE A 332 -5.88 17.00 0.60
N GLY A 333 -5.62 17.44 -0.64
CA GLY A 333 -4.27 17.79 -1.10
C GLY A 333 -3.66 18.99 -0.38
N MET A 334 -4.48 20.01 -0.08
CA MET A 334 -4.04 21.18 0.67
C MET A 334 -3.67 20.81 2.11
N GLN A 335 -4.46 19.96 2.75
CA GLN A 335 -4.25 19.48 4.11
C GLN A 335 -2.97 18.64 4.20
N ILE A 336 -2.70 17.78 3.22
CA ILE A 336 -1.43 17.05 3.10
C ILE A 336 -0.25 18.03 3.01
N THR A 337 -0.37 19.06 2.18
CA THR A 337 0.68 20.07 1.99
C THR A 337 1.01 20.80 3.30
N VAL A 338 -0.01 21.34 3.95
CA VAL A 338 0.12 22.04 5.24
C VAL A 338 0.70 21.12 6.30
N PHE A 339 0.23 19.88 6.36
CA PHE A 339 0.71 18.89 7.32
C PHE A 339 2.20 18.58 7.14
N LEU A 340 2.65 18.35 5.90
CA LEU A 340 4.08 18.10 5.61
C LEU A 340 4.95 19.32 5.93
N GLN A 341 4.46 20.53 5.66
CA GLN A 341 5.16 21.77 6.02
C GLN A 341 5.33 21.92 7.53
N ILE A 342 4.27 21.63 8.31
CA ILE A 342 4.32 21.66 9.78
C ILE A 342 5.40 20.69 10.28
N LEU A 343 5.41 19.45 9.78
CA LEU A 343 6.41 18.45 10.20
C LEU A 343 7.84 18.85 9.83
N TYR A 344 8.06 19.39 8.63
CA TYR A 344 9.38 19.86 8.20
C TYR A 344 9.85 21.03 9.09
N ASN A 345 9.01 22.04 9.30
CA ASN A 345 9.33 23.20 10.12
C ASN A 345 9.62 22.82 11.57
N LEU A 346 8.84 21.89 12.12
CA LEU A 346 9.06 21.36 13.47
C LEU A 346 10.42 20.65 13.57
N LYS A 347 10.78 19.84 12.57
CA LYS A 347 12.09 19.19 12.55
C LYS A 347 13.21 20.21 12.40
N GLN A 348 13.03 21.23 11.56
CA GLN A 348 14.01 22.30 11.33
C GLN A 348 14.25 23.13 12.58
N SER A 349 13.20 23.60 13.24
CA SER A 349 13.31 24.42 14.46
C SER A 349 14.05 23.68 15.56
N MET A 350 13.77 22.38 15.70
CA MET A 350 14.39 21.54 16.71
C MET A 350 15.83 21.17 16.39
N PHE A 351 16.16 20.97 15.11
CA PHE A 351 17.54 20.82 14.66
C PHE A 351 18.39 22.06 15.00
N LEU A 352 17.85 23.26 14.74
CA LEU A 352 18.52 24.51 15.11
C LEU A 352 18.69 24.62 16.63
N LYS A 353 17.64 24.35 17.41
CA LYS A 353 17.71 24.36 18.88
C LYS A 353 18.78 23.40 19.41
N ASN A 354 18.79 22.16 18.93
CA ASN A 354 19.71 21.11 19.37
C ASN A 354 21.17 21.41 18.97
N SER A 355 21.42 22.22 17.94
CA SER A 355 22.78 22.64 17.56
C SER A 355 23.50 23.43 18.66
N TYR A 356 22.76 24.09 19.54
CA TYR A 356 23.31 24.82 20.69
C TYR A 356 23.60 23.91 21.90
N CYS A 357 23.27 22.62 21.84
CA CYS A 357 23.43 21.67 22.94
C CYS A 357 24.58 20.68 22.69
N SER A 358 25.78 21.18 22.38
CA SER A 358 26.96 20.35 22.02
C SER A 358 27.25 19.24 23.04
N ASP A 359 27.19 19.57 24.33
CA ASP A 359 27.57 18.66 25.42
C ASP A 359 26.59 17.49 25.56
N VAL A 360 25.32 17.74 25.24
CA VAL A 360 24.27 16.71 25.25
C VAL A 360 24.28 15.92 23.93
N LYS A 361 24.72 16.53 22.83
CA LYS A 361 24.78 15.92 21.49
C LYS A 361 25.66 14.69 21.43
N ILE A 362 26.77 14.67 22.16
CA ILE A 362 27.67 13.50 22.21
C ILE A 362 26.98 12.25 22.77
N LEU A 363 26.00 12.42 23.66
CA LEU A 363 25.24 11.34 24.28
C LEU A 363 24.25 10.68 23.31
N MET A 364 24.03 11.27 22.14
CA MET A 364 23.22 10.67 21.07
C MET A 364 23.99 9.67 20.20
N ARG A 365 25.32 9.61 20.30
CA ARG A 365 26.18 8.69 19.53
C ARG A 365 25.72 7.22 19.58
N PRO A 366 25.26 6.65 20.71
CA PRO A 366 24.73 5.29 20.75
C PRO A 366 23.47 5.07 19.90
N TYR A 367 22.72 6.13 19.57
CA TYR A 367 21.47 6.09 18.79
C TYR A 367 21.64 6.53 17.33
N SER A 368 22.84 6.94 16.94
CA SER A 368 23.14 7.55 15.64
C SER A 368 23.64 6.51 14.64
N ILE A 369 23.20 6.58 13.37
CA ILE A 369 23.70 5.72 12.29
C ILE A 369 24.96 6.26 11.61
N SER A 370 25.28 7.53 11.81
CA SER A 370 26.49 8.21 11.31
C SER A 370 26.90 9.31 12.29
N GLU A 371 28.04 9.96 12.02
CA GLU A 371 28.49 11.16 12.75
C GLU A 371 27.61 12.40 12.53
N PHE A 372 26.67 12.32 11.59
CA PHE A 372 25.76 13.42 11.26
C PHE A 372 24.32 13.18 11.74
N ASP A 373 24.04 12.02 12.39
CA ASP A 373 22.70 11.60 12.83
C ASP A 373 22.52 11.69 14.36
N TYR A 374 22.97 12.80 14.97
CA TYR A 374 22.84 13.00 16.42
C TYR A 374 21.47 13.53 16.84
N ASP A 375 20.70 14.11 15.92
CA ASP A 375 19.41 14.70 16.25
C ASP A 375 18.30 13.63 16.35
N PRO A 376 17.47 13.65 17.40
CA PRO A 376 16.29 12.78 17.51
C PRO A 376 15.41 12.81 16.25
N TRP A 377 14.90 11.65 15.83
CA TRP A 377 14.01 11.57 14.67
C TRP A 377 12.59 11.99 15.01
N LEU A 378 11.99 12.76 14.12
CA LEU A 378 10.55 13.06 14.13
C LEU A 378 9.79 11.82 13.67
N VAL A 379 9.13 11.14 14.62
CA VAL A 379 8.36 9.92 14.36
C VAL A 379 7.03 9.92 15.11
N PRO A 380 5.97 9.33 14.54
CA PRO A 380 4.71 9.20 15.25
C PRO A 380 4.91 8.25 16.43
N ARG A 381 4.28 8.59 17.56
CA ARG A 381 4.24 7.73 18.75
C ARG A 381 3.34 6.53 18.51
N TYR A 382 2.32 6.65 17.66
CA TYR A 382 1.36 5.60 17.34
C TYR A 382 1.45 5.22 15.85
N SER A 383 0.38 4.68 15.26
CA SER A 383 0.36 4.44 13.82
C SER A 383 0.41 5.72 12.97
N THR A 384 0.05 6.89 13.52
CA THR A 384 0.04 8.19 12.81
C THR A 384 0.31 9.36 13.77
N PHE A 385 0.58 10.54 13.20
CA PHE A 385 0.66 11.83 13.91
C PHE A 385 -0.71 12.41 14.29
N SER A 386 -1.80 11.77 13.90
CA SER A 386 -3.17 12.28 14.07
C SER A 386 -4.04 11.37 14.95
N LYS A 387 -3.41 10.46 15.72
CA LYS A 387 -4.15 9.50 16.56
C LYS A 387 -5.08 10.21 17.55
N PHE A 388 -4.58 11.24 18.22
CA PHE A 388 -5.36 12.10 19.11
C PHE A 388 -5.51 13.48 18.48
N THR A 389 -6.73 13.82 18.08
CA THR A 389 -7.03 15.09 17.38
C THR A 389 -6.82 16.32 18.26
N CYS A 390 -6.89 16.18 19.59
CA CYS A 390 -6.77 17.28 20.52
C CYS A 390 -5.34 17.84 20.66
N CYS A 391 -4.28 17.07 20.32
CA CYS A 391 -2.91 17.54 20.48
C CYS A 391 -1.89 16.84 19.57
N LEU A 392 -1.25 17.60 18.67
CA LEU A 392 -0.16 17.09 17.83
C LEU A 392 1.01 16.59 18.69
N LYS A 393 1.41 17.34 19.74
CA LYS A 393 2.50 16.97 20.66
C LYS A 393 2.31 15.61 21.33
N GLY A 394 1.07 15.19 21.57
CA GLY A 394 0.77 13.87 22.16
C GLY A 394 1.01 12.70 21.20
N ASN A 395 1.05 12.97 19.88
CA ASN A 395 1.11 11.95 18.84
C ASN A 395 2.53 11.66 18.32
N TYR A 396 3.58 12.31 18.82
CA TYR A 396 4.96 12.06 18.41
C TYR A 396 5.93 12.02 19.59
N THR A 397 7.07 11.36 19.42
CA THR A 397 8.13 11.35 20.44
C THR A 397 8.90 12.66 20.43
N SER A 398 9.40 13.12 21.57
CA SER A 398 10.11 14.40 21.60
C SER A 398 11.33 14.39 20.66
N VAL A 399 11.49 15.50 19.95
CA VAL A 399 12.65 15.77 19.09
C VAL A 399 13.67 16.71 19.74
N ASP A 400 13.39 17.12 20.99
CA ASP A 400 14.33 17.82 21.86
C ASP A 400 15.31 16.80 22.44
N ILE A 401 16.61 17.09 22.35
CA ILE A 401 17.64 16.14 22.76
C ILE A 401 17.63 15.87 24.29
N GLY A 402 17.33 16.88 25.10
CA GLY A 402 17.26 16.75 26.56
C GLY A 402 16.05 15.91 26.98
N GLU A 403 14.88 16.18 26.40
CA GLU A 403 13.68 15.37 26.63
C GLU A 403 13.86 13.92 26.11
N TYR A 404 14.48 13.72 24.94
CA TYR A 404 14.74 12.40 24.35
C TYR A 404 15.68 11.52 25.19
N LEU A 405 16.66 12.15 25.84
CA LEU A 405 17.61 11.51 26.75
C LEU A 405 17.15 11.48 28.21
N PHE A 406 15.97 12.04 28.51
CA PHE A 406 15.35 12.06 29.84
C PHE A 406 16.09 12.90 30.89
N PHE A 407 16.74 13.98 30.48
CA PHE A 407 17.38 14.94 31.39
C PHE A 407 16.42 16.03 31.92
N VAL A 408 15.27 16.20 31.27
CA VAL A 408 14.23 17.18 31.60
C VAL A 408 12.96 16.50 32.11
#